data_AF-G4TUI2-F1
#
_entry.id   AF-G4TUI2-F1
#
_cell.length_a   1.000
_cell.length_b   1.000
_cell.length_c   1.000
_cell.angle_alpha   90.00
_cell.angle_beta   90.00
_cell.angle_gamma   90.00
#
_symmetry.space_group_name_H-M   'P 1'
#
loop_
_entity.id
_entity.type
_entity.pdbx_description
1 polymer ?
#
loop_
_entity_poly.entity_id
_entity_poly.type
_entity_poly.pdbx_seq_one_letter_code
_entity_poly.pdbx_strand_id
1 'polypeptide(L)'
;MADRMGRRARAISSGPWLQPPEPAPNPSKTIPPSWGQWVMFEVQPGKSFHSVEEVVVDTDKSGRQRLSISGWFHRCQPGEEGYEEVQDEADTFSSLKQLISHSTLTHSYNDGVEHTILPTNTLTPDQISFLSKYINPVYLSQKALSALTDRFASESSLELYRFLVDGLAEKLRTGLAQRDEEDGLGIRRARQMPYHSSGTDSQWHAKGPPHKARYCVLSNKRRSGRPDSPSYIAEDSPEWIMRQLQEVLFPSPAFRTWLAIVTSLLPLRHTVEARRFRPGLDYTLATSEETESRLDVCLGLTPPIERGIDGTVDGSWQTGEWGGWECYLPPADGDEDPTVYRSSKSKRRVQENGNQNGKTTESSTTNGHDRSAVEDEENEDMSDEEEEDDSGPLLTVQPGFNRLLLVLRDERVMHFVKYLSASAPGCRWDVCGEWEVGMVEESDQASASE
;
A
#
# COMPACT_ATOMS: atom_id res chain seq x y z
N MET A 1 -31.93 -46.26 -7.15
CA MET A 1 -30.70 -46.33 -6.34
C MET A 1 -30.39 -44.92 -5.89
N ALA A 2 -30.69 -44.66 -4.62
CA ALA A 2 -30.67 -43.35 -4.01
C ALA A 2 -29.28 -43.03 -3.43
N ASP A 3 -28.88 -41.78 -3.61
CA ASP A 3 -28.34 -40.87 -2.60
C ASP A 3 -27.10 -41.28 -1.78
N ARG A 4 -26.04 -40.46 -1.88
CA ARG A 4 -25.20 -40.06 -0.74
C ARG A 4 -24.37 -38.82 -1.09
N MET A 5 -25.00 -37.66 -0.98
CA MET A 5 -24.33 -36.41 -0.64
C MET A 5 -23.60 -36.55 0.71
N GLY A 6 -22.28 -36.41 0.70
CA GLY A 6 -21.48 -36.21 1.91
C GLY A 6 -21.33 -34.73 2.24
N ARG A 7 -22.33 -34.15 2.93
CA ARG A 7 -22.18 -32.84 3.58
C ARG A 7 -21.15 -32.97 4.71
N ARG A 8 -20.13 -32.12 4.71
CA ARG A 8 -19.42 -31.71 5.93
C ARG A 8 -19.50 -30.20 6.06
N ALA A 9 -20.68 -29.73 6.46
CA ALA A 9 -20.80 -28.44 7.11
C ALA A 9 -20.17 -28.58 8.50
N ARG A 10 -19.10 -27.84 8.80
CA ARG A 10 -18.69 -27.61 10.18
C ARG A 10 -19.67 -26.60 10.78
N ALA A 11 -20.15 -26.92 11.97
CA ALA A 11 -21.09 -26.13 12.75
C ALA A 11 -20.56 -24.70 12.95
N ILE A 12 -21.34 -23.72 12.53
CA ILE A 12 -21.18 -22.31 12.86
C ILE A 12 -21.82 -22.13 14.24
N SER A 13 -21.03 -21.72 15.23
CA SER A 13 -21.55 -21.40 16.55
C SER A 13 -22.37 -20.11 16.43
N SER A 14 -23.62 -20.16 16.88
CA SER A 14 -24.56 -19.05 16.88
C SER A 14 -24.22 -18.04 17.96
N GLY A 15 -23.80 -16.84 17.57
CA GLY A 15 -23.75 -15.63 18.39
C GLY A 15 -24.40 -14.46 17.63
N PRO A 16 -24.96 -13.45 18.32
CA PRO A 16 -25.55 -12.28 17.68
C PRO A 16 -24.42 -11.43 17.10
N TRP A 17 -24.60 -10.92 15.87
CA TRP A 17 -23.59 -10.32 14.97
C TRP A 17 -22.71 -11.36 14.22
N LEU A 18 -23.30 -12.10 13.27
CA LEU A 18 -22.54 -12.85 12.27
C LEU A 18 -21.75 -11.85 11.41
N GLN A 19 -20.43 -11.80 11.56
CA GLN A 19 -19.58 -11.08 10.62
C GLN A 19 -19.83 -11.63 9.19
N PRO A 20 -19.93 -10.76 8.17
CA PRO A 20 -20.12 -11.22 6.81
C PRO A 20 -18.98 -12.16 6.39
N PRO A 21 -19.25 -13.18 5.56
CA PRO A 21 -18.22 -14.12 5.14
C PRO A 21 -17.10 -13.40 4.39
N GLU A 22 -15.85 -13.60 4.81
CA GLU A 22 -14.69 -13.06 4.12
C GLU A 22 -14.11 -14.08 3.10
N PRO A 23 -13.76 -13.65 1.88
CA PRO A 23 -13.20 -14.52 0.86
C PRO A 23 -11.76 -14.94 1.20
N ALA A 24 -11.37 -16.14 0.80
CA ALA A 24 -9.99 -16.59 0.89
C ALA A 24 -9.08 -15.72 -0.03
N PRO A 25 -7.80 -15.50 0.34
CA PRO A 25 -6.88 -14.67 -0.46
C PRO A 25 -6.62 -15.17 -1.89
N ASN A 26 -6.71 -16.49 -2.09
CA ASN A 26 -6.47 -17.14 -3.37
C ASN A 26 -7.80 -17.47 -4.05
N PRO A 27 -7.97 -17.14 -5.35
CA PRO A 27 -9.17 -17.51 -6.09
C PRO A 27 -9.26 -19.02 -6.24
N SER A 28 -10.48 -19.54 -6.16
CA SER A 28 -10.76 -20.97 -6.37
C SER A 28 -11.04 -21.32 -7.84
N LYS A 29 -11.35 -20.33 -8.67
CA LYS A 29 -11.69 -20.51 -10.08
C LYS A 29 -11.22 -19.30 -10.90
N THR A 30 -10.61 -19.58 -12.04
CA THR A 30 -10.23 -18.59 -13.05
C THR A 30 -10.91 -18.95 -14.37
N ILE A 31 -11.50 -17.95 -15.04
CA ILE A 31 -12.20 -18.13 -16.31
C ILE A 31 -11.47 -17.28 -17.36
N PRO A 32 -10.70 -17.87 -18.28
CA PRO A 32 -10.05 -17.12 -19.34
C PRO A 32 -11.09 -16.57 -20.32
N PRO A 33 -10.99 -15.30 -20.75
CA PRO A 33 -11.94 -14.72 -21.69
C PRO A 33 -11.75 -15.29 -23.10
N SER A 34 -12.85 -15.48 -23.82
CA SER A 34 -12.89 -15.91 -25.22
C SER A 34 -13.94 -15.13 -26.01
N TRP A 35 -13.72 -14.96 -27.31
CA TRP A 35 -14.70 -14.30 -28.18
C TRP A 35 -16.04 -15.03 -28.19
N GLY A 36 -17.14 -14.28 -28.06
CA GLY A 36 -18.50 -14.84 -27.99
C GLY A 36 -18.83 -15.56 -26.67
N GLN A 37 -17.97 -15.50 -25.65
CA GLN A 37 -18.22 -16.08 -24.34
C GLN A 37 -18.99 -15.13 -23.43
N TRP A 38 -20.02 -15.65 -22.76
CA TRP A 38 -20.77 -14.94 -21.72
C TRP A 38 -20.50 -15.59 -20.36
N VAL A 39 -20.28 -14.77 -19.34
CA VAL A 39 -20.13 -15.20 -17.95
C VAL A 39 -21.09 -14.38 -17.11
N MET A 40 -21.97 -15.06 -16.37
CA MET A 40 -22.93 -14.43 -15.47
C MET A 40 -22.99 -15.20 -14.15
N PHE A 41 -23.31 -14.47 -13.07
CA PHE A 41 -23.57 -15.03 -11.75
C PHE A 41 -24.58 -14.13 -11.04
N GLU A 42 -25.35 -14.70 -10.12
CA GLU A 42 -26.26 -13.96 -9.26
C GLU A 42 -25.47 -13.15 -8.22
N VAL A 43 -25.83 -11.89 -8.02
CA VAL A 43 -25.21 -11.03 -6.99
C VAL A 43 -25.67 -11.53 -5.63
N GLN A 44 -24.72 -11.93 -4.79
CA GLN A 44 -24.97 -12.44 -3.45
C GLN A 44 -24.12 -11.64 -2.44
N PRO A 45 -24.74 -10.77 -1.62
CA PRO A 45 -24.03 -9.99 -0.61
C PRO A 45 -23.13 -10.85 0.27
N GLY A 46 -21.86 -10.46 0.38
CA GLY A 46 -20.84 -11.20 1.14
C GLY A 46 -20.43 -12.56 0.56
N LYS A 47 -20.79 -12.90 -0.68
CA LYS A 47 -20.45 -14.19 -1.30
C LYS A 47 -19.92 -14.09 -2.73
N SER A 48 -20.51 -13.26 -3.59
CA SER A 48 -20.16 -13.16 -5.01
C SER A 48 -18.90 -12.33 -5.28
N PHE A 49 -17.84 -12.56 -4.50
CA PHE A 49 -16.55 -11.91 -4.68
C PHE A 49 -15.87 -12.37 -5.97
N HIS A 50 -15.42 -11.42 -6.77
CA HIS A 50 -14.74 -11.66 -8.03
C HIS A 50 -13.77 -10.51 -8.32
N SER A 51 -12.82 -10.73 -9.22
CA SER A 51 -11.90 -9.70 -9.70
C SER A 51 -11.49 -9.98 -11.13
N VAL A 52 -10.93 -8.98 -11.80
CA VAL A 52 -10.33 -9.11 -13.13
C VAL A 52 -8.82 -9.12 -12.95
N GLU A 53 -8.18 -10.19 -13.43
CA GLU A 53 -6.72 -10.29 -13.44
C GLU A 53 -6.10 -9.21 -14.34
N GLU A 54 -4.93 -8.68 -13.96
CA GLU A 54 -4.18 -7.71 -14.77
C GLU A 54 -3.93 -8.26 -16.18
N VAL A 55 -4.11 -7.41 -17.17
CA VAL A 55 -3.84 -7.78 -18.57
C VAL A 55 -2.35 -7.70 -18.81
N VAL A 56 -1.68 -8.84 -18.74
CA VAL A 56 -0.25 -8.96 -19.06
C VAL A 56 -0.10 -9.46 -20.49
N VAL A 57 0.30 -8.55 -21.38
CA VAL A 57 0.61 -8.84 -22.79
C VAL A 57 1.97 -8.24 -23.11
N ASP A 58 2.71 -8.83 -24.06
CA ASP A 58 3.78 -8.11 -24.75
C ASP A 58 3.12 -6.98 -25.56
N THR A 59 2.92 -5.83 -24.91
CA THR A 59 2.30 -4.62 -25.47
C THR A 59 3.01 -4.21 -26.75
N ASP A 60 4.33 -4.38 -26.79
CA ASP A 60 5.19 -3.89 -27.88
C ASP A 60 5.13 -4.76 -29.14
N LYS A 61 4.65 -6.01 -29.02
CA LYS A 61 4.65 -6.97 -30.15
C LYS A 61 3.27 -7.36 -30.62
N SER A 62 2.26 -7.29 -29.75
CA SER A 62 0.95 -7.88 -30.04
C SER A 62 -0.20 -6.87 -30.07
N GLY A 63 -0.06 -5.70 -29.42
CA GLY A 63 -1.12 -4.69 -29.35
C GLY A 63 -2.46 -5.22 -28.79
N ARG A 64 -2.44 -6.35 -28.07
CA ARG A 64 -3.67 -7.04 -27.66
C ARG A 64 -4.35 -6.27 -26.54
N GLN A 65 -5.58 -5.85 -26.79
CA GLN A 65 -6.43 -5.19 -25.82
C GLN A 65 -7.57 -6.13 -25.42
N ARG A 66 -7.92 -6.14 -24.12
CA ARG A 66 -9.10 -6.85 -23.62
C ARG A 66 -10.31 -5.91 -23.70
N LEU A 67 -11.18 -6.13 -24.68
CA LEU A 67 -12.48 -5.49 -24.74
C LEU A 67 -13.54 -6.39 -24.11
N SER A 68 -14.38 -5.83 -23.24
CA SER A 68 -15.53 -6.53 -22.63
C SER A 68 -16.72 -5.60 -22.48
N ILE A 69 -17.93 -6.16 -22.60
CA ILE A 69 -19.18 -5.50 -22.22
C ILE A 69 -19.62 -6.13 -20.89
N SER A 70 -19.92 -5.30 -19.90
CA SER A 70 -20.40 -5.71 -18.57
C SER A 70 -21.64 -4.90 -18.18
N GLY A 71 -22.51 -5.50 -17.36
CA GLY A 71 -23.71 -4.85 -16.84
C GLY A 71 -24.43 -5.72 -15.82
N TRP A 72 -25.55 -5.23 -15.32
CA TRP A 72 -26.38 -5.90 -14.31
C TRP A 72 -27.82 -6.02 -14.77
N PHE A 73 -28.46 -7.14 -14.43
CA PHE A 73 -29.90 -7.25 -14.46
C PHE A 73 -30.44 -6.81 -13.11
N HIS A 74 -31.29 -5.78 -13.11
CA HIS A 74 -31.92 -5.26 -11.90
C HIS A 74 -33.23 -5.99 -11.61
N ARG A 75 -33.73 -5.86 -10.38
CA ARG A 75 -35.10 -6.29 -10.05
C ARG A 75 -36.09 -5.53 -10.93
N CYS A 76 -37.21 -6.20 -11.27
CA CYS A 76 -38.31 -5.58 -11.97
C CYS A 76 -38.75 -4.29 -11.25
N GLN A 77 -39.09 -3.26 -12.01
CA GLN A 77 -39.54 -1.96 -11.53
C GLN A 77 -41.08 -1.89 -11.49
N PRO A 78 -41.68 -0.93 -10.77
CA PRO A 78 -43.13 -0.73 -10.77
C PRO A 78 -43.69 -0.63 -12.19
N GLY A 79 -44.63 -1.51 -12.54
CA GLY A 79 -45.23 -1.58 -13.88
C GLY A 79 -44.61 -2.63 -14.82
N GLU A 80 -43.50 -3.26 -14.44
CA GLU A 80 -42.92 -4.40 -15.18
C GLU A 80 -43.52 -5.74 -14.73
N GLU A 81 -43.54 -6.71 -15.64
CA GLU A 81 -44.01 -8.07 -15.33
C GLU A 81 -43.10 -8.72 -14.28
N GLY A 82 -43.70 -9.26 -13.21
CA GLY A 82 -42.95 -9.84 -12.09
C GLY A 82 -42.43 -8.83 -11.07
N TYR A 83 -42.90 -7.58 -11.10
CA TYR A 83 -42.67 -6.64 -10.00
C TYR A 83 -43.27 -7.14 -8.68
N GLU A 84 -42.42 -7.22 -7.66
CA GLU A 84 -42.80 -7.46 -6.27
C GLU A 84 -42.37 -6.26 -5.43
N GLU A 85 -43.28 -5.73 -4.61
CA GLU A 85 -43.00 -4.61 -3.72
C GLU A 85 -42.15 -5.12 -2.53
N VAL A 86 -40.87 -4.77 -2.52
CA VAL A 86 -39.93 -5.22 -1.50
C VAL A 86 -39.92 -4.21 -0.35
N GLN A 87 -40.11 -4.67 0.89
CA GLN A 87 -39.79 -3.87 2.08
C GLN A 87 -38.27 -3.77 2.18
N ASP A 88 -37.72 -2.56 2.19
CA ASP A 88 -36.28 -2.28 2.23
C ASP A 88 -35.53 -3.29 3.12
N GLU A 89 -34.90 -4.27 2.48
CA GLU A 89 -33.90 -5.09 3.15
C GLU A 89 -32.74 -4.13 3.41
N ALA A 90 -32.67 -3.61 4.64
CA ALA A 90 -31.65 -2.67 5.08
C ALA A 90 -30.30 -3.04 4.45
N ASP A 91 -29.67 -2.07 3.79
CA ASP A 91 -28.32 -2.11 3.23
C ASP A 91 -27.34 -2.61 4.29
N THR A 92 -27.29 -3.92 4.44
CA THR A 92 -26.81 -4.50 5.70
C THR A 92 -25.30 -4.47 5.73
N PHE A 93 -24.64 -4.31 4.58
CA PHE A 93 -23.19 -4.23 4.46
C PHE A 93 -22.78 -3.43 3.20
N SER A 94 -22.85 -2.09 3.24
CA SER A 94 -22.19 -1.27 2.22
C SER A 94 -20.68 -1.58 2.20
N SER A 95 -20.07 -1.68 1.01
CA SER A 95 -18.63 -1.86 0.81
C SER A 95 -17.81 -0.80 1.54
N LEU A 96 -18.33 0.43 1.63
CA LEU A 96 -17.70 1.54 2.35
C LEU A 96 -17.58 1.25 3.85
N LYS A 97 -18.64 0.72 4.48
CA LYS A 97 -18.60 0.33 5.91
C LYS A 97 -17.62 -0.81 6.20
N GLN A 98 -17.22 -1.59 5.19
CA GLN A 98 -16.24 -2.67 5.35
C GLN A 98 -14.78 -2.16 5.32
N LEU A 99 -14.54 -0.96 4.79
CA LEU A 99 -13.22 -0.34 4.67
C LEU A 99 -12.89 0.58 5.86
N ILE A 100 -13.89 0.94 6.65
CA ILE A 100 -13.71 1.58 7.95
C ILE A 100 -13.05 0.55 8.88
N SER A 101 -11.79 0.79 9.24
CA SER A 101 -11.02 -0.12 10.07
C SER A 101 -11.49 -0.05 11.52
N HIS A 102 -11.74 -1.22 12.12
CA HIS A 102 -11.76 -1.34 13.57
C HIS A 102 -10.32 -1.59 14.04
N SER A 103 -9.87 -0.83 15.06
CA SER A 103 -8.50 -0.82 15.62
C SER A 103 -7.74 -2.15 15.42
N THR A 104 -6.72 -2.11 14.56
CA THR A 104 -5.85 -3.25 14.22
C THR A 104 -4.65 -3.41 15.16
N LEU A 105 -4.51 -2.51 16.15
CA LEU A 105 -3.39 -2.49 17.08
C LEU A 105 -3.48 -3.67 18.06
N THR A 106 -2.39 -4.42 18.19
CA THR A 106 -2.35 -5.70 18.92
C THR A 106 -1.45 -5.68 20.14
N HIS A 107 -0.51 -4.72 20.23
CA HIS A 107 0.47 -4.65 21.30
C HIS A 107 0.37 -3.31 22.03
N SER A 108 0.47 -3.37 23.35
CA SER A 108 0.65 -2.19 24.20
C SER A 108 2.06 -2.23 24.78
N TYR A 109 2.66 -1.07 24.99
CA TYR A 109 3.81 -1.02 25.88
C TYR A 109 3.36 -1.35 27.31
N ASN A 110 4.11 -2.23 28.00
CA ASN A 110 3.86 -2.56 29.40
C ASN A 110 4.39 -1.42 30.27
N ASP A 111 3.63 -0.34 30.34
CA ASP A 111 3.91 0.76 31.25
C ASP A 111 3.44 0.33 32.64
N GLY A 112 4.31 -0.36 33.38
CA GLY A 112 4.27 -0.24 34.83
C GLY A 112 4.35 1.26 35.18
N VAL A 113 3.71 1.69 36.26
CA VAL A 113 3.56 3.11 36.67
C VAL A 113 4.89 3.90 36.73
N GLU A 114 6.06 3.25 36.64
CA GLU A 114 7.40 3.84 36.56
C GLU A 114 7.93 4.17 35.14
N HIS A 115 7.24 3.80 34.05
CA HIS A 115 7.78 3.88 32.68
C HIS A 115 7.05 4.83 31.72
N THR A 116 6.23 5.75 32.22
CA THR A 116 5.75 6.86 31.39
C THR A 116 6.96 7.57 30.80
N ILE A 117 7.12 7.52 29.48
CA ILE A 117 8.18 8.26 28.79
C ILE A 117 7.89 9.73 29.04
N LEU A 118 8.57 10.30 30.03
CA LEU A 118 8.61 11.74 30.20
C LEU A 118 9.28 12.33 28.95
N PRO A 119 8.85 13.51 28.47
CA PRO A 119 9.49 14.17 27.35
C PRO A 119 10.96 14.43 27.69
N THR A 120 11.84 13.56 27.22
CA THR A 120 13.28 13.78 27.20
C THR A 120 13.61 14.16 25.77
N ASN A 121 14.55 15.09 25.60
CA ASN A 121 15.03 15.46 24.28
C ASN A 121 16.29 14.67 23.89
N THR A 122 16.71 13.70 24.73
CA THR A 122 17.98 12.98 24.59
C THR A 122 17.80 11.47 24.80
N LEU A 123 18.62 10.68 24.10
CA LEU A 123 18.73 9.23 24.31
C LEU A 123 19.76 8.90 25.38
N THR A 124 19.52 7.88 26.18
CA THR A 124 20.50 7.37 27.15
C THR A 124 21.64 6.60 26.45
N PRO A 125 22.82 6.46 27.07
CA PRO A 125 23.93 5.68 26.49
C PRO A 125 23.55 4.23 26.16
N ASP A 126 22.72 3.59 27.00
CA ASP A 126 22.26 2.23 26.78
C ASP A 126 21.30 2.12 25.58
N GLN A 127 20.41 3.11 25.42
CA GLN A 127 19.54 3.21 24.25
C GLN A 127 20.36 3.40 22.98
N ILE A 128 21.36 4.30 22.98
CA ILE A 128 22.27 4.50 21.84
C ILE A 128 23.05 3.21 21.52
N SER A 129 23.58 2.54 22.54
CA SER A 129 24.30 1.26 22.40
C SER A 129 23.42 0.16 21.78
N PHE A 130 22.14 0.10 22.15
CA PHE A 130 21.19 -0.81 21.53
C PHE A 130 20.86 -0.42 20.09
N LEU A 131 20.46 0.84 19.86
CA LEU A 131 19.98 1.33 18.56
C LEU A 131 21.08 1.32 17.51
N SER A 132 22.33 1.62 17.87
CA SER A 132 23.48 1.64 16.95
C SER A 132 23.80 0.28 16.31
N LYS A 133 23.25 -0.82 16.83
CA LYS A 133 23.32 -2.15 16.19
C LYS A 133 22.48 -2.22 14.90
N TYR A 134 21.47 -1.36 14.78
CA TYR A 134 20.49 -1.37 13.70
C TYR A 134 20.49 -0.07 12.90
N ILE A 135 20.45 1.07 13.59
CA ILE A 135 20.23 2.41 13.04
C ILE A 135 21.57 3.08 12.75
N ASN A 136 21.64 3.78 11.63
CA ASN A 136 22.75 4.62 11.25
C ASN A 136 23.03 5.68 12.34
N PRO A 137 24.26 5.75 12.89
CA PRO A 137 24.60 6.64 14.00
C PRO A 137 24.28 8.12 13.78
N VAL A 138 24.19 8.59 12.53
CA VAL A 138 23.79 9.97 12.21
C VAL A 138 22.45 10.31 12.87
N TYR A 139 21.48 9.40 12.83
CA TYR A 139 20.13 9.58 13.39
C TYR A 139 20.04 9.41 14.92
N LEU A 140 21.16 9.11 15.58
CA LEU A 140 21.25 8.97 17.04
C LEU A 140 21.94 10.19 17.68
N SER A 141 22.46 11.11 16.86
CA SER A 141 23.13 12.31 17.36
C SER A 141 22.11 13.36 17.81
N GLN A 142 22.41 14.08 18.90
CA GLN A 142 21.52 15.11 19.44
C GLN A 142 21.16 16.19 18.41
N LYS A 143 22.14 16.57 17.57
CA LYS A 143 21.94 17.57 16.51
C LYS A 143 20.94 17.07 15.46
N ALA A 144 21.04 15.80 15.05
CA ALA A 144 20.11 15.23 14.08
C ALA A 144 18.72 15.09 14.69
N LEU A 145 18.60 14.59 15.92
CA LEU A 145 17.32 14.45 16.60
C LEU A 145 16.56 15.79 16.67
N SER A 146 17.22 16.86 17.13
CA SER A 146 16.61 18.20 17.15
C SER A 146 16.13 18.65 15.77
N ALA A 147 16.95 18.49 14.74
CA ALA A 147 16.58 18.89 13.39
C ALA A 147 15.43 18.05 12.80
N LEU A 148 15.34 16.77 13.18
CA LEU A 148 14.24 15.91 12.79
C LEU A 148 12.95 16.30 13.51
N THR A 149 13.01 16.59 14.80
CA THR A 149 11.87 17.08 15.58
C THR A 149 11.29 18.36 14.98
N ASP A 150 12.14 19.34 14.67
CA ASP A 150 11.69 20.61 14.06
C ASP A 150 11.02 20.38 12.71
N ARG A 151 11.58 19.50 11.88
CA ARG A 151 11.00 19.16 10.57
C ARG A 151 9.68 18.41 10.69
N PHE A 152 9.61 17.40 11.56
CA PHE A 152 8.38 16.63 11.76
C PHE A 152 7.25 17.51 12.27
N ALA A 153 7.53 18.45 13.19
CA ALA A 153 6.56 19.41 13.67
C ALA A 153 5.98 20.31 12.56
N SER A 154 6.76 20.57 11.50
CA SER A 154 6.32 21.38 10.36
C SER A 154 5.66 20.59 9.22
N GLU A 155 6.11 19.36 8.97
CA GLU A 155 5.74 18.57 7.79
C GLU A 155 4.76 17.42 8.13
N SER A 156 4.55 17.11 9.42
CA SER A 156 3.84 15.92 9.94
C SER A 156 4.30 14.58 9.32
N SER A 157 5.45 14.60 8.65
CA SER A 157 6.02 13.47 7.93
C SER A 157 7.53 13.63 7.79
N LEU A 158 8.25 12.51 7.69
CA LEU A 158 9.69 12.48 7.47
C LEU A 158 10.09 11.29 6.61
N GLU A 159 11.04 11.53 5.70
CA GLU A 159 11.76 10.47 4.98
C GLU A 159 13.24 10.46 5.36
N LEU A 160 13.69 9.37 6.00
CA LEU A 160 15.08 9.17 6.42
C LEU A 160 15.77 8.15 5.53
N TYR A 161 16.80 8.60 4.81
CA TYR A 161 17.56 7.76 3.88
C TYR A 161 18.72 7.07 4.59
N ARG A 162 19.06 5.85 4.13
CA ARG A 162 20.14 5.03 4.73
C ARG A 162 19.93 4.85 6.25
N PHE A 163 18.69 4.52 6.62
CA PHE A 163 18.25 4.45 8.01
C PHE A 163 18.97 3.35 8.80
N LEU A 164 19.05 2.14 8.24
CA LEU A 164 19.81 1.03 8.78
C LEU A 164 21.31 1.20 8.53
N VAL A 165 22.12 0.62 9.42
CA VAL A 165 23.57 0.47 9.23
C VAL A 165 23.88 -0.34 7.96
N ASP A 166 24.95 0.05 7.26
CA ASP A 166 25.30 -0.47 5.94
C ASP A 166 25.41 -2.00 5.90
N GLY A 167 25.94 -2.62 6.96
CA GLY A 167 26.10 -4.08 7.02
C GLY A 167 24.77 -4.85 7.02
N LEU A 168 23.74 -4.35 7.71
CA LEU A 168 22.40 -4.96 7.68
C LEU A 168 21.68 -4.65 6.37
N ALA A 169 21.80 -3.39 5.91
CA ALA A 169 21.20 -2.95 4.67
C ALA A 169 21.70 -3.79 3.49
N GLU A 170 23.01 -4.03 3.37
CA GLU A 170 23.57 -4.78 2.24
C GLU A 170 23.14 -6.26 2.22
N LYS A 171 23.04 -6.89 3.41
CA LYS A 171 22.51 -8.25 3.55
C LYS A 171 21.04 -8.34 3.12
N LEU A 172 20.21 -7.40 3.55
CA LEU A 172 18.80 -7.31 3.13
C LEU A 172 18.70 -7.06 1.62
N ARG A 173 19.48 -6.13 1.07
CA ARG A 173 19.47 -5.79 -0.36
C ARG A 173 19.68 -7.02 -1.23
N THR A 174 20.77 -7.74 -0.95
CA THR A 174 21.16 -8.91 -1.74
C THR A 174 20.24 -10.10 -1.46
N GLY A 175 19.93 -10.36 -0.18
CA GLY A 175 19.11 -11.51 0.21
C GLY A 175 17.67 -11.41 -0.28
N LEU A 176 17.03 -10.25 -0.21
CA LEU A 176 15.65 -10.07 -0.68
C LEU A 176 15.54 -10.14 -2.20
N ALA A 177 16.52 -9.58 -2.93
CA ALA A 177 16.58 -9.70 -4.39
C ALA A 177 16.78 -11.17 -4.82
N GLN A 178 17.68 -11.90 -4.15
CA GLN A 178 17.86 -13.33 -4.39
C GLN A 178 16.58 -14.11 -4.08
N ARG A 179 15.87 -13.77 -3.01
CA ARG A 179 14.61 -14.41 -2.65
C ARG A 179 13.53 -14.21 -3.70
N ASP A 180 13.45 -13.02 -4.29
CA ASP A 180 12.56 -12.77 -5.42
C ASP A 180 12.91 -13.64 -6.63
N GLU A 181 14.19 -13.80 -6.97
CA GLU A 181 14.63 -14.70 -8.04
C GLU A 181 14.24 -16.17 -7.77
N GLU A 182 14.47 -16.67 -6.55
CA GLU A 182 14.15 -18.04 -6.15
C GLU A 182 12.65 -18.35 -6.21
N ASP A 183 11.81 -17.37 -5.86
CA ASP A 183 10.36 -17.50 -5.89
C ASP A 183 9.75 -17.22 -7.28
N GLY A 184 10.57 -16.93 -8.30
CA GLY A 184 10.14 -16.57 -9.65
C GLY A 184 9.45 -15.21 -9.74
N LEU A 185 9.75 -14.32 -8.80
CA LEU A 185 9.21 -12.96 -8.67
C LEU A 185 10.24 -11.87 -9.01
N GLY A 186 11.49 -12.25 -9.26
CA GLY A 186 12.58 -11.35 -9.64
C GLY A 186 12.57 -10.92 -11.11
N ILE A 187 13.64 -10.27 -11.53
CA ILE A 187 13.73 -9.55 -12.81
C ILE A 187 13.78 -10.51 -13.99
N ARG A 188 14.21 -11.75 -13.75
CA ARG A 188 14.28 -12.83 -14.76
C ARG A 188 12.93 -13.49 -15.02
N ARG A 189 11.87 -13.10 -14.31
CA ARG A 189 10.51 -13.61 -14.54
C ARG A 189 10.12 -13.31 -15.99
N ALA A 190 9.64 -14.32 -16.71
CA ALA A 190 8.92 -14.09 -17.96
C ALA A 190 7.68 -13.27 -17.63
N ARG A 191 7.60 -12.01 -18.09
CA ARG A 191 6.54 -11.01 -17.79
C ARG A 191 5.13 -11.59 -17.96
N GLN A 192 4.68 -12.35 -16.98
CA GLN A 192 3.46 -13.14 -16.93
C GLN A 192 2.94 -13.07 -15.50
N MET A 193 1.65 -13.28 -15.34
CA MET A 193 1.02 -13.36 -14.02
C MET A 193 1.64 -14.51 -13.23
N PRO A 194 2.20 -14.24 -12.03
CA PRO A 194 2.70 -15.30 -11.18
C PRO A 194 1.55 -16.12 -10.59
N TYR A 195 1.85 -17.35 -10.19
CA TYR A 195 0.88 -18.16 -9.44
C TYR A 195 0.55 -17.47 -8.11
N HIS A 196 -0.70 -17.56 -7.66
CA HIS A 196 -1.13 -16.98 -6.37
C HIS A 196 -0.36 -17.52 -5.15
N SER A 197 0.29 -18.69 -5.29
CA SER A 197 1.15 -19.29 -4.27
C SER A 197 2.62 -18.83 -4.33
N SER A 198 3.05 -18.15 -5.40
CA SER A 198 4.43 -17.64 -5.51
C SER A 198 4.75 -16.72 -4.34
N GLY A 199 5.97 -16.81 -3.80
CA GLY A 199 6.42 -16.00 -2.66
C GLY A 199 5.77 -16.33 -1.31
N THR A 200 4.99 -17.41 -1.21
CA THR A 200 4.47 -17.94 0.06
C THR A 200 5.15 -19.26 0.43
N ASP A 201 5.38 -19.49 1.72
CA ASP A 201 5.97 -20.71 2.25
C ASP A 201 5.62 -20.90 3.74
N SER A 202 6.45 -21.63 4.50
CA SER A 202 6.26 -21.84 5.94
C SER A 202 6.52 -20.60 6.81
N GLN A 203 7.16 -19.57 6.24
CA GLN A 203 7.46 -18.30 6.89
C GLN A 203 6.56 -17.19 6.36
N TRP A 204 6.37 -17.09 5.05
CA TRP A 204 5.57 -16.06 4.39
C TRP A 204 4.17 -16.55 4.04
N HIS A 205 3.15 -15.83 4.49
CA HIS A 205 1.75 -16.21 4.27
C HIS A 205 0.96 -15.05 3.69
N ALA A 206 0.02 -15.35 2.78
CA ALA A 206 -0.87 -14.32 2.25
C ALA A 206 -1.86 -13.85 3.33
N LYS A 207 -1.83 -12.55 3.63
CA LYS A 207 -2.79 -11.81 4.44
C LYS A 207 -3.93 -11.32 3.56
N GLY A 208 -5.11 -11.24 4.15
CA GLY A 208 -6.34 -10.81 3.52
C GLY A 208 -7.32 -10.24 4.56
N PRO A 209 -8.60 -10.11 4.19
CA PRO A 209 -9.22 -10.63 2.98
C PRO A 209 -8.99 -9.76 1.73
N PRO A 210 -9.02 -10.33 0.51
CA PRO A 210 -8.67 -9.64 -0.73
C PRO A 210 -9.58 -8.45 -1.10
N HIS A 211 -10.80 -8.38 -0.59
CA HIS A 211 -11.65 -7.20 -0.78
C HIS A 211 -11.26 -6.00 0.11
N LYS A 212 -10.20 -6.14 0.94
CA LYS A 212 -9.59 -5.08 1.76
C LYS A 212 -8.11 -4.93 1.45
N ALA A 213 -7.40 -6.05 1.40
CA ALA A 213 -5.98 -6.10 1.09
C ALA A 213 -5.54 -7.50 0.66
N ARG A 214 -4.44 -7.58 -0.07
CA ARG A 214 -3.72 -8.84 -0.29
C ARG A 214 -2.23 -8.55 -0.32
N TYR A 215 -1.47 -9.15 0.58
CA TYR A 215 0.00 -9.08 0.61
C TYR A 215 0.53 -10.24 1.45
N CYS A 216 1.83 -10.53 1.36
CA CYS A 216 2.46 -11.53 2.21
C CYS A 216 3.00 -10.91 3.50
N VAL A 217 2.83 -11.61 4.62
CA VAL A 217 3.38 -11.25 5.93
C VAL A 217 4.32 -12.33 6.45
N LEU A 218 5.36 -11.91 7.15
CA LEU A 218 6.29 -12.82 7.82
C LEU A 218 5.68 -13.36 9.12
N SER A 219 5.71 -14.67 9.30
CA SER A 219 5.13 -15.34 10.46
C SER A 219 5.93 -15.10 11.74
N ASN A 220 5.23 -14.77 12.83
CA ASN A 220 5.78 -14.64 14.18
C ASN A 220 6.22 -15.97 14.80
N LYS A 221 5.93 -17.12 14.16
CA LYS A 221 6.36 -18.43 14.67
C LYS A 221 7.85 -18.62 14.44
N ARG A 222 8.63 -18.58 15.52
CA ARG A 222 10.04 -19.00 15.49
C ARG A 222 10.14 -20.48 15.10
N ARG A 223 11.18 -20.84 14.36
CA ARG A 223 11.54 -22.26 14.17
C ARG A 223 11.74 -22.87 15.56
N SER A 224 10.89 -23.83 15.93
CA SER A 224 10.98 -24.52 17.22
C SER A 224 12.38 -25.09 17.43
N GLY A 225 13.07 -24.70 18.52
CA GLY A 225 14.35 -25.28 18.92
C GLY A 225 15.58 -24.37 18.95
N ARG A 226 15.45 -23.03 18.88
CA ARG A 226 16.60 -22.09 19.05
C ARG A 226 16.53 -21.28 20.34
N PRO A 227 17.66 -21.13 21.07
CA PRO A 227 17.72 -20.32 22.29
C PRO A 227 17.64 -18.81 22.01
N ASP A 228 17.02 -18.07 22.95
CA ASP A 228 16.79 -16.61 22.97
C ASP A 228 18.06 -15.76 23.22
N SER A 229 19.24 -16.18 22.74
CA SER A 229 20.48 -15.43 22.99
C SER A 229 20.69 -14.34 21.92
N PRO A 230 20.91 -13.06 22.31
CA PRO A 230 21.20 -11.95 21.38
C PRO A 230 22.56 -12.05 20.68
N SER A 231 23.41 -13.00 21.09
CA SER A 231 24.77 -13.14 20.59
C SER A 231 24.89 -14.33 19.66
N TYR A 232 24.35 -14.26 18.43
CA TYR A 232 24.83 -15.01 17.26
C TYR A 232 24.13 -14.43 16.01
N ILE A 233 24.71 -13.37 15.43
CA ILE A 233 24.39 -12.83 14.08
C ILE A 233 24.86 -13.83 12.99
N ALA A 234 25.19 -15.06 13.33
CA ALA A 234 25.83 -16.03 12.43
C ALA A 234 24.83 -16.92 11.65
N GLU A 235 23.56 -16.52 11.56
CA GLU A 235 22.64 -17.02 10.53
C GLU A 235 21.84 -15.85 9.93
N ASP A 236 22.56 -15.10 9.09
CA ASP A 236 22.18 -13.84 8.42
C ASP A 236 21.18 -14.01 7.25
N SER A 237 20.09 -14.77 7.41
CA SER A 237 19.06 -14.77 6.35
C SER A 237 18.33 -13.42 6.33
N PRO A 238 17.87 -12.93 5.15
CA PRO A 238 17.12 -11.68 5.08
C PRO A 238 15.85 -11.73 5.93
N GLU A 239 15.16 -12.88 6.00
CA GLU A 239 13.98 -13.06 6.85
C GLU A 239 14.31 -12.98 8.34
N TRP A 240 15.49 -13.46 8.75
CA TRP A 240 15.93 -13.31 10.14
C TRP A 240 16.10 -11.83 10.49
N ILE A 241 16.75 -11.06 9.62
CA ILE A 241 16.94 -9.62 9.83
C ILE A 241 15.57 -8.91 9.85
N MET A 242 14.67 -9.18 8.90
CA MET A 242 13.32 -8.61 8.91
C MET A 242 12.55 -8.96 10.19
N ARG A 243 12.70 -10.18 10.70
CA ARG A 243 12.12 -10.60 11.98
C ARG A 243 12.70 -9.82 13.16
N GLN A 244 14.01 -9.57 13.19
CA GLN A 244 14.61 -8.72 14.23
C GLN A 244 14.07 -7.28 14.15
N LEU A 245 13.85 -6.74 12.95
CA LEU A 245 13.25 -5.41 12.81
C LEU A 245 11.81 -5.40 13.35
N GLN A 246 11.01 -6.40 12.98
CA GLN A 246 9.60 -6.55 13.35
C GLN A 246 9.40 -6.84 14.84
N GLU A 247 10.16 -7.79 15.41
CA GLU A 247 9.94 -8.32 16.78
C GLU A 247 10.84 -7.68 17.83
N VAL A 248 11.97 -7.06 17.44
CA VAL A 248 12.99 -6.58 18.38
C VAL A 248 13.23 -5.08 18.27
N LEU A 249 13.57 -4.54 17.09
CA LEU A 249 13.91 -3.12 16.96
C LEU A 249 12.69 -2.23 17.18
N PHE A 250 11.66 -2.33 16.32
CA PHE A 250 10.51 -1.41 16.37
C PHE A 250 9.69 -1.52 17.66
N PRO A 251 9.48 -2.73 18.23
CA PRO A 251 8.82 -2.84 19.52
C PRO A 251 9.71 -2.43 20.72
N SER A 252 11.01 -2.16 20.54
CA SER A 252 11.91 -1.91 21.67
C SER A 252 11.59 -0.60 22.41
N PRO A 253 11.82 -0.54 23.73
CA PRO A 253 11.73 0.71 24.50
C PRO A 253 12.69 1.80 23.99
N ALA A 254 13.86 1.41 23.48
CA ALA A 254 14.83 2.35 22.94
C ALA A 254 14.32 3.00 21.64
N PHE A 255 13.70 2.22 20.74
CA PHE A 255 13.09 2.76 19.53
C PHE A 255 11.85 3.59 19.84
N ARG A 256 11.02 3.16 20.80
CA ARG A 256 9.89 3.96 21.30
C ARG A 256 10.36 5.34 21.80
N THR A 257 11.47 5.39 22.54
CA THR A 257 12.05 6.66 23.02
C THR A 257 12.56 7.51 21.86
N TRP A 258 13.26 6.90 20.89
CA TRP A 258 13.71 7.60 19.69
C TRP A 258 12.54 8.18 18.90
N LEU A 259 11.46 7.42 18.72
CA LEU A 259 10.24 7.85 18.03
C LEU A 259 9.60 9.02 18.78
N ALA A 260 9.47 8.91 20.11
CA ALA A 260 8.90 9.97 20.94
C ALA A 260 9.69 11.29 20.86
N ILE A 261 11.03 11.23 20.81
CA ILE A 261 11.87 12.41 20.61
C ILE A 261 11.65 13.02 19.22
N VAL A 262 11.69 12.19 18.17
CA VAL A 262 11.61 12.67 16.79
C VAL A 262 10.25 13.27 16.48
N THR A 263 9.17 12.73 17.04
CA THR A 263 7.82 13.21 16.72
C THR A 263 7.22 14.14 17.77
N SER A 264 7.85 14.26 18.95
CA SER A 264 7.25 14.91 20.14
C SER A 264 5.88 14.34 20.53
N LEU A 265 5.67 13.04 20.26
CA LEU A 265 4.44 12.32 20.58
C LEU A 265 4.74 11.17 21.52
N LEU A 266 3.74 10.69 22.26
CA LEU A 266 3.86 9.54 23.13
C LEU A 266 3.29 8.29 22.45
N PRO A 267 4.12 7.33 21.97
CA PRO A 267 3.60 6.11 21.36
C PRO A 267 3.04 5.17 22.45
N LEU A 268 1.79 4.71 22.28
CA LEU A 268 1.00 3.99 23.30
C LEU A 268 0.80 2.51 22.94
N ARG A 269 0.04 2.27 21.87
CA ARG A 269 -0.21 0.94 21.30
C ARG A 269 0.43 0.88 19.92
N HIS A 270 0.81 -0.33 19.50
CA HIS A 270 1.41 -0.53 18.19
C HIS A 270 1.07 -1.89 17.58
N THR A 271 1.30 -1.97 16.28
CA THR A 271 1.44 -3.22 15.54
C THR A 271 2.59 -3.06 14.55
N VAL A 272 3.33 -4.13 14.28
CA VAL A 272 4.46 -4.12 13.33
C VAL A 272 4.45 -5.39 12.51
N GLU A 273 4.60 -5.25 11.21
CA GLU A 273 4.60 -6.37 10.26
C GLU A 273 5.70 -6.18 9.20
N ALA A 274 6.48 -7.24 8.97
CA ALA A 274 7.27 -7.37 7.75
C ALA A 274 6.35 -7.81 6.61
N ARG A 275 6.27 -6.99 5.56
CA ARG A 275 5.37 -7.21 4.43
C ARG A 275 6.14 -7.39 3.13
N ARG A 276 5.54 -8.17 2.24
CA ARG A 276 6.00 -8.41 0.88
C ARG A 276 4.81 -8.29 -0.06
N PHE A 277 4.92 -7.38 -1.03
CA PHE A 277 3.94 -7.17 -2.08
C PHE A 277 4.49 -7.75 -3.38
N ARG A 278 3.83 -8.80 -3.88
CA ARG A 278 4.25 -9.56 -5.05
C ARG A 278 3.68 -8.93 -6.34
N PRO A 279 4.51 -8.81 -7.41
CA PRO A 279 4.06 -8.29 -8.70
C PRO A 279 2.82 -9.03 -9.23
N GLY A 280 1.83 -8.29 -9.69
CA GLY A 280 0.59 -8.81 -10.24
C GLY A 280 -0.41 -9.31 -9.18
N LEU A 281 -0.07 -9.30 -7.89
CA LEU A 281 -0.91 -9.93 -6.88
C LEU A 281 -1.35 -8.96 -5.79
N ASP A 282 -0.46 -8.12 -5.28
CA ASP A 282 -0.64 -7.57 -3.94
C ASP A 282 -0.89 -6.06 -3.91
N TYR A 283 -1.69 -5.63 -2.94
CA TYR A 283 -2.21 -4.28 -2.74
C TYR A 283 -2.82 -4.12 -1.34
N THR A 284 -3.09 -2.87 -0.94
CA THR A 284 -4.14 -2.57 0.04
C THR A 284 -5.16 -1.61 -0.58
N LEU A 285 -6.38 -1.60 -0.06
CA LEU A 285 -7.36 -0.57 -0.38
C LEU A 285 -7.28 0.58 0.64
N ALA A 286 -7.86 1.71 0.27
CA ALA A 286 -7.93 2.88 1.14
C ALA A 286 -8.69 2.53 2.42
N THR A 287 -8.01 2.66 3.56
CA THR A 287 -8.59 2.46 4.88
C THR A 287 -8.24 3.63 5.78
N SER A 288 -9.12 3.96 6.72
CA SER A 288 -8.93 5.02 7.70
C SER A 288 -9.35 4.59 9.10
N GLU A 289 -8.88 5.31 10.11
CA GLU A 289 -9.31 5.18 11.50
C GLU A 289 -10.27 6.32 11.85
N GLU A 290 -11.38 6.04 12.54
CA GLU A 290 -12.44 7.05 12.75
C GLU A 290 -12.16 8.04 13.89
N THR A 291 -11.45 7.60 14.93
CA THR A 291 -11.45 8.28 16.25
C THR A 291 -10.07 8.47 16.85
N GLU A 292 -9.01 8.02 16.19
CA GLU A 292 -7.66 8.06 16.74
C GLU A 292 -6.67 8.44 15.63
N SER A 293 -5.78 9.40 15.93
CA SER A 293 -4.61 9.66 15.09
C SER A 293 -3.64 8.48 15.14
N ARG A 294 -2.93 8.28 14.04
CA ARG A 294 -1.96 7.19 13.86
C ARG A 294 -0.63 7.73 13.38
N LEU A 295 0.44 7.23 13.98
CA LEU A 295 1.79 7.42 13.46
C LEU A 295 2.20 6.17 12.69
N ASP A 296 2.27 6.28 11.37
CA ASP A 296 2.79 5.23 10.51
C ASP A 296 4.32 5.30 10.49
N VAL A 297 4.97 4.14 10.66
CA VAL A 297 6.42 4.01 10.59
C VAL A 297 6.74 2.87 9.64
N CYS A 298 7.22 3.19 8.45
CA CYS A 298 7.40 2.22 7.37
C CYS A 298 8.84 2.25 6.83
N LEU A 299 9.58 1.17 7.03
CA LEU A 299 10.93 1.02 6.51
C LEU A 299 10.88 0.31 5.16
N GLY A 300 11.06 1.08 4.08
CA GLY A 300 11.21 0.56 2.74
C GLY A 300 12.49 -0.24 2.57
N LEU A 301 12.36 -1.49 2.14
CA LEU A 301 13.45 -2.45 1.91
C LEU A 301 13.41 -3.01 0.49
N THR A 302 12.74 -2.33 -0.44
CA THR A 302 12.58 -2.77 -1.82
C THR A 302 13.91 -2.61 -2.56
N PRO A 303 14.59 -3.70 -2.97
CA PRO A 303 15.91 -3.60 -3.58
C PRO A 303 15.89 -2.71 -4.82
N PRO A 304 16.90 -1.83 -5.00
CA PRO A 304 17.01 -1.03 -6.21
C PRO A 304 17.35 -1.94 -7.40
N ILE A 305 16.99 -1.49 -8.60
CA ILE A 305 17.42 -2.14 -9.82
C ILE A 305 18.92 -1.88 -10.00
N GLU A 306 19.67 -2.92 -10.35
CA GLU A 306 21.09 -2.79 -10.61
C GLU A 306 21.34 -2.00 -11.90
N ARG A 307 22.29 -1.06 -11.82
CA ARG A 307 22.67 -0.23 -12.97
C ARG A 307 23.08 -1.11 -14.14
N GLY A 308 22.49 -0.87 -15.30
CA GLY A 308 22.74 -1.64 -16.53
C GLY A 308 21.60 -2.59 -16.91
N ILE A 309 20.61 -2.79 -16.03
CA ILE A 309 19.37 -3.51 -16.35
C ILE A 309 18.22 -2.52 -16.65
N ASP A 310 18.35 -1.25 -16.24
CA ASP A 310 17.34 -0.19 -16.39
C ASP A 310 16.81 -0.01 -17.82
N GLY A 311 17.60 -0.34 -18.85
CA GLY A 311 17.17 -0.29 -20.26
C GLY A 311 16.45 -1.54 -20.77
N THR A 312 16.22 -2.54 -19.92
CA THR A 312 15.59 -3.83 -20.27
C THR A 312 14.21 -4.03 -19.63
N VAL A 313 13.83 -3.14 -18.71
CA VAL A 313 12.55 -3.18 -18.00
C VAL A 313 11.79 -1.91 -18.32
N ASP A 314 10.52 -2.05 -18.71
CA ASP A 314 9.68 -0.89 -19.00
C ASP A 314 9.07 -0.39 -17.71
N GLY A 315 9.33 0.88 -17.41
CA GLY A 315 8.82 1.62 -16.27
C GLY A 315 9.82 1.85 -15.15
N SER A 316 9.36 2.45 -14.05
CA SER A 316 10.22 2.89 -12.96
C SER A 316 9.48 3.06 -11.65
N TRP A 317 10.12 2.67 -10.55
CA TRP A 317 9.68 2.98 -9.19
C TRP A 317 9.51 4.49 -8.97
N GLN A 318 10.41 5.32 -9.51
CA GLN A 318 10.38 6.78 -9.32
C GLN A 318 9.20 7.43 -10.04
N THR A 319 8.82 6.90 -11.20
CA THR A 319 7.65 7.37 -11.97
C THR A 319 6.32 6.84 -11.41
N GLY A 320 6.36 5.80 -10.56
CA GLY A 320 5.17 5.15 -10.01
C GLY A 320 4.42 4.23 -10.99
N GLU A 321 4.95 3.99 -12.19
CA GLU A 321 4.31 3.18 -13.24
C GLU A 321 4.07 1.72 -12.84
N TRP A 322 4.94 1.17 -11.98
CA TRP A 322 4.76 -0.18 -11.45
C TRP A 322 3.78 -0.27 -10.28
N GLY A 323 3.32 0.86 -9.74
CA GLY A 323 2.54 0.87 -8.50
C GLY A 323 3.41 0.55 -7.29
N GLY A 324 2.79 -0.05 -6.26
CA GLY A 324 3.44 -0.32 -4.98
C GLY A 324 3.75 0.90 -4.13
N TRP A 325 3.45 2.12 -4.58
CA TRP A 325 3.61 3.34 -3.78
C TRP A 325 2.57 3.42 -2.66
N GLU A 326 2.98 4.05 -1.56
CA GLU A 326 2.09 4.44 -0.46
C GLU A 326 1.41 5.75 -0.81
N CYS A 327 0.12 5.87 -0.48
CA CYS A 327 -0.65 7.08 -0.71
C CYS A 327 -1.53 7.38 0.49
N TYR A 328 -1.55 8.67 0.83
CA TYR A 328 -2.33 9.27 1.89
C TYR A 328 -3.32 10.23 1.25
N LEU A 329 -4.60 10.04 1.52
CA LEU A 329 -5.69 10.81 0.94
C LEU A 329 -6.44 11.56 2.06
N PRO A 330 -7.00 12.74 1.74
CA PRO A 330 -7.94 13.37 2.65
C PRO A 330 -9.14 12.44 2.90
N PRO A 331 -9.90 12.66 3.99
CA PRO A 331 -11.14 11.95 4.22
C PRO A 331 -12.06 12.03 3.00
N ALA A 332 -12.68 10.91 2.61
CA ALA A 332 -13.62 10.89 1.50
C ALA A 332 -14.87 11.73 1.84
N ASP A 333 -15.25 12.63 0.94
CA ASP A 333 -16.58 13.24 0.97
C ASP A 333 -17.62 12.18 0.55
N GLY A 334 -18.79 12.20 1.19
CA GLY A 334 -19.71 11.05 1.31
C GLY A 334 -20.23 10.38 0.04
N ASP A 335 -19.93 10.91 -1.14
CA ASP A 335 -20.36 10.40 -2.45
C ASP A 335 -19.23 9.75 -3.27
N GLU A 336 -17.96 9.82 -2.84
CA GLU A 336 -16.85 9.17 -3.54
C GLU A 336 -16.72 7.68 -3.16
N ASP A 337 -16.56 6.80 -4.15
CA ASP A 337 -16.27 5.38 -3.93
C ASP A 337 -14.79 5.21 -3.52
N PRO A 338 -14.48 4.93 -2.24
CA PRO A 338 -13.11 4.85 -1.74
C PRO A 338 -12.33 3.66 -2.35
N THR A 339 -12.99 2.75 -3.06
CA THR A 339 -12.32 1.63 -3.74
C THR A 339 -11.64 2.05 -5.06
N VAL A 340 -11.98 3.22 -5.60
CA VAL A 340 -11.50 3.67 -6.91
C VAL A 340 -10.65 4.93 -6.76
N TYR A 341 -9.34 4.75 -6.62
CA TYR A 341 -8.40 5.87 -6.76
C TYR A 341 -8.37 6.37 -8.21
N ARG A 342 -8.86 7.60 -8.44
CA ARG A 342 -8.70 8.32 -9.70
C ARG A 342 -7.40 9.10 -9.65
N SER A 343 -6.32 8.57 -10.24
CA SER A 343 -5.14 9.40 -10.50
C SER A 343 -5.53 10.46 -11.53
N SER A 344 -5.65 11.72 -11.14
CA SER A 344 -5.68 12.85 -12.07
C SER A 344 -4.40 12.76 -12.91
N LYS A 345 -4.53 12.28 -14.15
CA LYS A 345 -3.40 12.12 -15.06
C LYS A 345 -2.72 13.47 -15.21
N SER A 346 -1.44 13.51 -14.88
CA SER A 346 -0.54 14.64 -15.06
C SER A 346 -0.78 15.25 -16.45
N LYS A 347 -1.36 16.46 -16.52
CA LYS A 347 -1.44 17.25 -17.75
C LYS A 347 0.01 17.37 -18.26
N ARG A 348 0.34 16.65 -19.34
CA ARG A 348 1.59 16.86 -20.09
C ARG A 348 1.57 18.32 -20.51
N ARG A 349 2.38 19.15 -19.83
CA ARG A 349 2.63 20.52 -20.23
C ARG A 349 3.35 20.45 -21.59
N VAL A 350 2.59 20.54 -22.68
CA VAL A 350 3.16 20.79 -24.00
C VAL A 350 3.77 22.18 -23.90
N GLN A 351 5.10 22.20 -23.79
CA GLN A 351 5.85 23.44 -23.84
C GLN A 351 5.90 23.83 -25.32
N GLU A 352 4.99 24.71 -25.73
CA GLU A 352 5.14 25.49 -26.96
C GLU A 352 6.44 26.28 -26.86
N ASN A 353 7.47 25.80 -27.54
CA ASN A 353 8.61 26.63 -27.88
C ASN A 353 8.42 27.11 -29.32
N GLY A 354 7.87 28.31 -29.43
CA GLY A 354 8.05 29.13 -30.62
C GLY A 354 9.53 29.46 -30.77
N ASN A 355 10.13 29.08 -31.91
CA ASN A 355 11.26 29.83 -32.43
C ASN A 355 11.31 29.78 -33.96
N GLN A 356 11.30 30.97 -34.55
CA GLN A 356 11.48 31.24 -35.96
C GLN A 356 12.97 31.12 -36.32
N ASN A 357 13.33 30.38 -37.37
CA ASN A 357 14.13 30.91 -38.48
C ASN A 357 14.28 29.88 -39.62
N GLY A 358 14.15 30.36 -40.86
CA GLY A 358 14.08 29.56 -42.07
C GLY A 358 15.44 29.13 -42.66
N LYS A 359 15.40 28.18 -43.60
CA LYS A 359 15.70 28.38 -45.05
C LYS A 359 15.62 27.06 -45.83
N THR A 360 14.78 27.07 -46.87
CA THR A 360 14.88 26.41 -48.19
C THR A 360 15.64 25.10 -48.36
N THR A 361 14.96 24.05 -48.87
CA THR A 361 15.27 23.44 -50.19
C THR A 361 14.10 22.61 -50.73
N GLU A 362 13.93 22.66 -52.04
CA GLU A 362 12.82 22.16 -52.86
C GLU A 362 12.95 20.68 -53.30
N SER A 363 11.79 20.06 -53.60
CA SER A 363 11.46 19.14 -54.72
C SER A 363 10.40 18.11 -54.26
N SER A 364 9.11 18.28 -54.60
CA SER A 364 8.39 17.77 -55.80
C SER A 364 8.34 16.23 -55.83
N THR A 365 7.21 15.50 -55.81
CA THR A 365 6.02 15.51 -56.71
C THR A 365 4.96 14.52 -56.15
N THR A 366 3.70 14.89 -55.90
CA THR A 366 2.46 14.83 -56.76
C THR A 366 1.44 13.73 -56.42
N ASN A 367 0.14 14.12 -56.52
CA ASN A 367 -1.15 13.41 -56.60
C ASN A 367 -1.91 13.20 -55.27
N GLY A 368 -3.14 13.70 -55.02
CA GLY A 368 -4.11 14.47 -55.82
C GLY A 368 -5.56 14.01 -55.59
N HIS A 369 -6.43 14.93 -55.14
CA HIS A 369 -7.93 14.92 -55.09
C HIS A 369 -8.61 13.95 -54.09
N ASP A 370 -9.68 14.28 -53.36
CA ASP A 370 -10.82 15.15 -53.66
C ASP A 370 -11.48 15.73 -52.37
N ARG A 371 -12.27 16.80 -52.56
CA ARG A 371 -12.83 17.78 -51.61
C ARG A 371 -14.21 17.40 -51.05
N SER A 372 -14.50 17.82 -49.81
CA SER A 372 -15.74 18.54 -49.50
C SER A 372 -15.59 19.35 -48.21
N ALA A 373 -15.73 20.67 -48.34
CA ALA A 373 -15.76 21.65 -47.27
C ALA A 373 -17.21 21.85 -46.80
N VAL A 374 -17.38 22.03 -45.49
CA VAL A 374 -18.54 22.73 -44.90
C VAL A 374 -17.94 23.67 -43.87
N GLU A 375 -18.18 24.96 -44.06
CA GLU A 375 -17.70 26.07 -43.23
C GLU A 375 -18.61 26.27 -42.00
N ASP A 376 -17.95 26.48 -40.86
CA ASP A 376 -18.22 27.38 -39.73
C ASP A 376 -19.67 27.74 -39.35
N GLU A 377 -20.07 27.34 -38.15
CA GLU A 377 -20.85 28.20 -37.26
C GLU A 377 -20.20 28.25 -35.86
N GLU A 378 -19.95 29.49 -35.44
CA GLU A 378 -19.39 29.93 -34.17
C GLU A 378 -20.25 29.47 -32.99
N ASN A 379 -19.64 28.87 -31.97
CA ASN A 379 -20.25 28.80 -30.63
C ASN A 379 -19.19 29.12 -29.58
N GLU A 380 -19.32 30.35 -29.10
CA GLU A 380 -19.04 30.91 -27.78
C GLU A 380 -18.19 30.06 -26.83
N ASP A 381 -17.03 30.64 -26.55
CA ASP A 381 -16.04 30.33 -25.52
C ASP A 381 -16.71 30.31 -24.12
N MET A 382 -17.27 29.16 -23.74
CA MET A 382 -17.60 28.86 -22.34
C MET A 382 -16.28 28.55 -21.64
N SER A 383 -15.72 29.55 -20.97
CA SER A 383 -14.72 29.36 -19.93
C SER A 383 -15.35 28.53 -18.82
N ASP A 384 -15.25 27.20 -18.94
CA ASP A 384 -15.37 26.31 -17.79
C ASP A 384 -14.23 26.70 -16.85
N GLU A 385 -14.55 27.52 -15.84
CA GLU A 385 -13.79 27.58 -14.61
C GLU A 385 -13.83 26.16 -14.03
N GLU A 386 -12.87 25.32 -14.43
CA GLU A 386 -12.61 24.01 -13.82
C GLU A 386 -12.42 24.29 -12.32
N GLU A 387 -13.44 23.99 -11.51
CA GLU A 387 -13.30 23.89 -10.06
C GLU A 387 -12.08 22.99 -9.82
N GLU A 388 -11.03 23.54 -9.21
CA GLU A 388 -9.87 22.76 -8.79
C GLU A 388 -10.39 21.74 -7.77
N ASP A 389 -10.61 20.52 -8.25
CA ASP A 389 -11.00 19.38 -7.45
C ASP A 389 -9.87 19.14 -6.44
N ASP A 390 -10.00 19.72 -5.24
CA ASP A 390 -9.05 19.71 -4.12
C ASP A 390 -8.78 18.27 -3.59
N SER A 391 -9.37 17.23 -4.21
CA SER A 391 -9.26 15.80 -3.87
C SER A 391 -7.94 15.15 -4.32
N GLY A 392 -6.84 15.90 -4.29
CA GLY A 392 -5.50 15.38 -4.56
C GLY A 392 -4.95 14.52 -3.41
N PRO A 393 -3.98 13.62 -3.66
CA PRO A 393 -3.28 12.92 -2.58
C PRO A 393 -2.50 13.91 -1.71
N LEU A 394 -2.63 13.78 -0.37
CA LEU A 394 -1.86 14.54 0.61
C LEU A 394 -0.36 14.21 0.52
N LEU A 395 -0.06 12.92 0.33
CA LEU A 395 1.30 12.42 0.21
C LEU A 395 1.31 11.14 -0.63
N THR A 396 2.27 11.02 -1.53
CA THR A 396 2.56 9.77 -2.25
C THR A 396 4.04 9.44 -2.14
N VAL A 397 4.35 8.26 -1.59
CA VAL A 397 5.73 7.81 -1.36
C VAL A 397 6.02 6.58 -2.19
N GLN A 398 7.00 6.69 -3.09
CA GLN A 398 7.41 5.58 -3.94
C GLN A 398 8.05 4.44 -3.13
N PRO A 399 8.14 3.22 -3.66
CA PRO A 399 8.99 2.18 -3.04
C PRO A 399 10.46 2.64 -3.02
N GLY A 400 11.15 2.31 -1.93
CA GLY A 400 12.55 2.68 -1.75
C GLY A 400 13.32 1.65 -0.94
N PHE A 401 14.65 1.78 -0.95
CA PHE A 401 15.55 0.90 -0.22
C PHE A 401 16.23 1.62 0.95
N ASN A 402 16.20 0.98 2.12
CA ASN A 402 16.77 1.50 3.35
C ASN A 402 16.30 2.94 3.66
N ARG A 403 14.98 3.16 3.49
CA ARG A 403 14.33 4.46 3.71
C ARG A 403 13.22 4.31 4.74
N LEU A 404 13.34 4.99 5.87
CA LEU A 404 12.30 5.04 6.89
C LEU A 404 11.37 6.21 6.59
N LEU A 405 10.09 5.92 6.46
CA LEU A 405 9.01 6.89 6.36
C LEU A 405 8.31 6.98 7.74
N LEU A 406 8.09 8.21 8.20
CA LEU A 406 7.22 8.53 9.33
C LEU A 406 6.09 9.41 8.81
N VAL A 407 4.83 9.12 9.13
CA VAL A 407 3.68 9.97 8.78
C VAL A 407 2.70 10.00 9.95
N LEU A 408 2.39 11.19 10.46
CA LEU A 408 1.26 11.39 11.36
C LEU A 408 0.00 11.56 10.52
N ARG A 409 -0.92 10.61 10.67
CA ARG A 409 -2.26 10.66 10.10
C ARG A 409 -3.26 11.09 11.16
N ASP A 410 -4.06 12.08 10.83
CA ASP A 410 -5.24 12.43 11.60
C ASP A 410 -6.38 11.43 11.36
N GLU A 411 -7.44 11.58 12.14
CA GLU A 411 -8.67 10.83 11.97
C GLU A 411 -9.19 10.93 10.53
N ARG A 412 -9.69 9.81 10.01
CA ARG A 412 -10.29 9.67 8.68
C ARG A 412 -9.35 9.89 7.49
N VAL A 413 -8.08 10.28 7.71
CA VAL A 413 -7.07 10.25 6.65
C VAL A 413 -6.92 8.81 6.17
N MET A 414 -7.22 8.58 4.89
CA MET A 414 -7.15 7.27 4.29
C MET A 414 -5.72 6.99 3.83
N HIS A 415 -5.28 5.73 3.99
CA HIS A 415 -3.99 5.29 3.46
C HIS A 415 -4.13 3.97 2.70
N PHE A 416 -3.32 3.79 1.65
CA PHE A 416 -3.15 2.51 0.97
C PHE A 416 -1.81 2.36 0.26
N VAL A 417 -1.47 1.10 -0.08
CA VAL A 417 -0.38 0.72 -0.98
C VAL A 417 -0.99 0.32 -2.32
N LYS A 418 -0.66 1.06 -3.39
CA LYS A 418 -1.16 0.77 -4.74
C LYS A 418 -0.77 -0.63 -5.17
N TYR A 419 -1.69 -1.29 -5.88
CA TYR A 419 -1.42 -2.56 -6.57
C TYR A 419 -0.10 -2.54 -7.32
N LEU A 420 0.72 -3.56 -7.04
CA LEU A 420 2.01 -3.74 -7.70
C LEU A 420 1.79 -4.49 -9.02
N SER A 421 2.05 -3.83 -10.14
CA SER A 421 1.90 -4.42 -11.48
C SER A 421 2.78 -5.65 -11.66
N ALA A 422 2.31 -6.62 -12.44
CA ALA A 422 3.05 -7.77 -12.92
C ALA A 422 4.27 -7.40 -13.78
N SER A 423 4.39 -6.13 -14.22
CA SER A 423 5.56 -5.61 -14.92
C SER A 423 6.70 -5.22 -13.97
N ALA A 424 6.45 -5.11 -12.67
CA ALA A 424 7.47 -4.75 -11.69
C ALA A 424 8.61 -5.79 -11.66
N PRO A 425 9.87 -5.35 -11.57
CA PRO A 425 11.06 -6.22 -11.66
C PRO A 425 11.28 -7.10 -10.41
N GLY A 426 10.54 -6.86 -9.33
CA GLY A 426 10.70 -7.53 -8.05
C GLY A 426 9.55 -7.19 -7.12
N CYS A 427 9.53 -7.81 -5.95
CA CYS A 427 8.54 -7.48 -4.93
C CYS A 427 8.84 -6.12 -4.30
N ARG A 428 7.79 -5.45 -3.81
CA ARG A 428 7.96 -4.41 -2.80
C ARG A 428 8.12 -5.08 -1.44
N TRP A 429 9.16 -4.71 -0.72
CA TRP A 429 9.48 -5.22 0.61
C TRP A 429 9.52 -4.08 1.61
N ASP A 430 8.94 -4.29 2.79
CA ASP A 430 9.01 -3.33 3.88
C ASP A 430 8.83 -3.99 5.26
N VAL A 431 9.17 -3.26 6.31
CA VAL A 431 8.73 -3.52 7.68
C VAL A 431 8.00 -2.28 8.13
N CYS A 432 6.70 -2.40 8.36
CA CYS A 432 5.85 -1.25 8.66
C CYS A 432 5.01 -1.51 9.91
N GLY A 433 4.86 -0.47 10.70
CA GLY A 433 4.00 -0.50 11.86
C GLY A 433 3.18 0.76 11.98
N GLU A 434 2.15 0.66 12.79
CA GLU A 434 1.23 1.74 13.12
C GLU A 434 1.25 1.91 14.64
N TRP A 435 1.34 3.15 15.09
CA TRP A 435 1.30 3.52 16.50
C TRP A 435 0.09 4.41 16.77
N GLU A 436 -0.66 4.08 17.82
CA GLU A 436 -1.47 5.07 18.49
C GLU A 436 -0.54 6.00 19.28
N VAL A 437 -0.81 7.30 19.19
CA VAL A 437 0.02 8.34 19.79
C VAL A 437 -0.83 9.28 20.63
N GLY A 438 -0.31 9.64 21.81
CA GLY A 438 -0.85 10.72 22.64
C GLY A 438 -0.03 11.99 22.47
N MET A 439 -0.68 13.16 22.63
CA MET A 439 0.04 14.43 22.78
C MET A 439 0.45 14.64 24.23
N VAL A 440 1.63 15.21 24.43
CA VAL A 440 2.05 15.68 25.74
C VAL A 440 1.53 17.10 25.89
N GLU A 441 0.49 17.31 26.69
CA GLU A 441 0.10 18.66 27.08
C GLU A 441 1.22 19.26 27.95
N GLU A 442 1.90 20.30 27.47
CA GLU A 442 2.70 21.15 28.33
C GLU A 442 1.71 21.86 29.27
N SER A 443 1.67 21.45 30.53
CA SER A 443 0.92 22.22 31.53
C SER A 443 1.57 23.60 31.60
N ASP A 444 0.87 24.63 31.15
CA ASP A 444 1.20 26.04 31.38
C ASP A 444 1.32 26.28 32.90
N GLN A 445 2.50 26.03 33.47
CA GLN A 445 2.88 26.61 34.75
C GLN A 445 3.31 28.06 34.51
N ALA A 446 2.35 28.86 34.05
CA ALA A 446 2.44 30.30 34.07
C ALA A 446 1.85 30.83 35.38
N SER A 447 2.76 31.32 36.23
CA SER A 447 2.54 32.32 37.28
C SER A 447 1.48 32.03 38.36
N ALA A 448 1.92 31.40 39.45
CA ALA A 448 1.48 31.78 40.79
C ALA A 448 2.71 32.19 41.62
N SER A 449 3.32 33.30 41.22
CA SER A 449 4.17 34.11 42.09
C SER A 449 3.40 35.39 42.41
N GLU A 450 2.64 35.37 43.50
CA GLU A 450 2.62 36.38 44.56
C GLU A 450 1.67 35.96 45.69
#